data_AF-A0A925K5E4-F1
#
_entry.id   AF-A0A925K5E4-F1
#
_cell.length_a   1.000
_cell.length_b   1.000
_cell.length_c   1.000
_cell.angle_alpha   90.00
_cell.angle_beta   90.00
_cell.angle_gamma   90.00
#
_symmetry.space_group_name_H-M   'P 1'
#
loop_
_entity.id
_entity.type
_entity.pdbx_description
1 polymer ?
#
loop_
_entity_poly.entity_id
_entity_poly.type
_entity_poly.pdbx_seq_one_letter_code
_entity_poly.pdbx_strand_id
1 'polypeptide(L)'
;MIITRSTKLLWLSIALSIVHHADHILRIDHSGWPFLQRISPFTYSLLVYPIFGFIFLVNKKLWFRVAAMAILFLFSTTAHIFFEPMKDKFQTWAYGSNLAHHVGEQNMLDYNAEWLGVCSIIIAVALSLVLSITLLSFIKDARKQQLIIINN
;
A
#
# COMPACT_ATOMS: atom_id res chain seq x y z
N MET A 1 -19.54 10.46 -13.10
CA MET A 1 -18.29 10.95 -12.45
C MET A 1 -17.22 11.05 -13.53
N ILE A 2 -16.70 12.25 -13.83
CA ILE A 2 -15.62 12.39 -14.83
C ILE A 2 -14.36 11.73 -14.26
N ILE A 3 -13.84 10.71 -14.95
CA ILE A 3 -12.65 9.99 -14.54
C ILE A 3 -11.41 10.83 -14.88
N THR A 4 -10.89 11.55 -13.89
CA THR A 4 -9.64 12.32 -14.04
C THR A 4 -8.42 11.40 -14.00
N ARG A 5 -7.26 11.88 -14.50
CA ARG A 5 -5.98 11.15 -14.40
C ARG A 5 -5.67 10.73 -12.95
N SER A 6 -5.80 11.65 -12.01
CA SER A 6 -5.56 11.36 -10.58
C SER A 6 -6.52 10.33 -10.01
N THR A 7 -7.76 10.28 -10.53
CA THR A 7 -8.73 9.25 -10.15
C THR A 7 -8.35 7.88 -10.72
N LYS A 8 -7.84 7.81 -11.96
CA LYS A 8 -7.29 6.55 -12.52
C LYS A 8 -6.10 6.04 -11.72
N LEU A 9 -5.20 6.94 -11.34
CA LEU A 9 -4.04 6.61 -10.51
C LEU A 9 -4.47 6.12 -9.12
N LEU A 10 -5.47 6.75 -8.50
CA LEU A 10 -6.05 6.29 -7.25
C LEU A 10 -6.62 4.87 -7.35
N TRP A 11 -7.37 4.57 -8.42
CA TRP A 11 -7.86 3.21 -8.66
C TRP A 11 -6.72 2.19 -8.83
N LEU A 12 -5.65 2.57 -9.53
CA LEU A 12 -4.47 1.72 -9.67
C LEU A 12 -3.77 1.51 -8.32
N SER A 13 -3.66 2.54 -7.47
CA SER A 13 -3.14 2.40 -6.10
C SER A 13 -3.94 1.38 -5.31
N ILE A 14 -5.28 1.43 -5.39
CA ILE A 14 -6.15 0.50 -4.66
C ILE A 14 -5.96 -0.93 -5.15
N ALA A 15 -5.94 -1.14 -6.47
CA ALA A 15 -5.71 -2.46 -7.04
C ALA A 15 -4.36 -3.05 -6.58
N LEU A 16 -3.29 -2.25 -6.64
CA LEU A 16 -1.97 -2.67 -6.16
C LEU A 16 -1.94 -2.89 -4.65
N SER A 17 -2.64 -2.07 -3.85
CA SER A 17 -2.75 -2.28 -2.41
C SER A 17 -3.46 -3.58 -2.07
N ILE A 18 -4.52 -3.96 -2.81
CA ILE A 18 -5.21 -5.24 -2.62
C ILE A 18 -4.28 -6.40 -2.97
N VAL A 19 -3.61 -6.35 -4.11
CA VAL A 19 -2.65 -7.39 -4.52
C VAL A 19 -1.50 -7.50 -3.50
N HIS A 20 -0.98 -6.38 -3.02
CA HIS A 20 0.09 -6.37 -2.02
C HIS A 20 -0.37 -6.92 -0.67
N HIS A 21 -1.61 -6.64 -0.26
CA HIS A 21 -2.18 -7.19 0.97
C HIS A 21 -2.41 -8.71 0.84
N ALA A 22 -2.83 -9.18 -0.32
CA ALA A 22 -2.95 -10.61 -0.58
C ALA A 22 -1.57 -11.31 -0.51
N ASP A 23 -0.52 -10.69 -1.06
CA ASP A 23 0.86 -11.16 -0.92
C ASP A 23 1.27 -11.32 0.56
N HIS A 24 0.95 -10.35 1.42
CA HIS A 24 1.17 -10.46 2.88
C HIS A 24 0.43 -11.62 3.54
N ILE A 25 -0.84 -11.81 3.20
CA ILE A 25 -1.64 -12.92 3.73
C ILE A 25 -1.01 -14.25 3.31
N LEU A 26 -0.69 -14.41 2.04
CA LEU A 26 -0.20 -15.66 1.49
C LEU A 26 1.17 -16.05 2.06
N ARG A 27 2.03 -15.06 2.31
CA ARG A 27 3.36 -15.32 2.88
C ARG A 27 3.35 -15.67 4.36
N ILE A 28 2.29 -15.36 5.09
CA ILE A 28 2.21 -15.49 6.56
C ILE A 28 3.21 -14.56 7.30
N ASP A 29 4.17 -13.92 6.62
CA ASP A 29 5.17 -13.04 7.21
C ASP A 29 4.57 -11.73 7.68
N HIS A 30 4.74 -11.44 8.98
CA HIS A 30 4.02 -10.34 9.64
C HIS A 30 2.49 -10.39 9.48
N SER A 31 1.95 -11.46 8.88
CA SER A 31 0.53 -11.60 8.62
C SER A 31 -0.12 -11.91 9.96
N GLY A 32 -0.94 -10.99 10.43
CA GLY A 32 -1.88 -11.25 11.50
C GLY A 32 -3.07 -12.06 10.99
N TRP A 33 -2.87 -12.92 9.98
CA TRP A 33 -3.89 -13.73 9.34
C TRP A 33 -3.70 -15.22 9.68
N PRO A 34 -4.75 -15.92 10.13
CA PRO A 34 -6.06 -15.40 10.49
C PRO A 34 -5.99 -14.40 11.66
N PHE A 35 -7.00 -13.53 11.77
CA PHE A 35 -7.00 -12.44 12.75
C PHE A 35 -6.69 -12.91 14.17
N LEU A 36 -5.67 -12.28 14.76
CA LEU A 36 -5.21 -12.54 16.12
C LEU A 36 -5.95 -11.63 17.11
N GLN A 37 -6.06 -12.05 18.36
CA GLN A 37 -6.65 -11.23 19.45
C GLN A 37 -5.75 -10.05 19.89
N ARG A 38 -4.59 -9.87 19.26
CA ARG A 38 -3.65 -8.77 19.52
C ARG A 38 -3.51 -7.90 18.29
N ILE A 39 -3.29 -6.60 18.51
CA ILE A 39 -2.97 -5.67 17.44
C ILE A 39 -1.58 -6.01 16.89
N SER A 40 -1.47 -6.17 15.57
CA SER A 40 -0.22 -6.45 14.87
C SER A 40 0.05 -5.42 13.75
N PRO A 41 1.25 -5.40 13.15
CA PRO A 41 1.51 -4.60 11.95
C PRO A 41 0.47 -4.81 10.86
N PHE A 42 0.02 -6.06 10.66
CA PHE A 42 -1.09 -6.40 9.77
C PHE A 42 -2.39 -5.67 10.11
N THR A 43 -2.78 -5.61 11.39
CA THR A 43 -3.98 -4.86 11.81
C THR A 43 -3.89 -3.38 11.43
N TYR A 44 -2.72 -2.76 11.64
CA TYR A 44 -2.51 -1.36 11.24
C TYR A 44 -2.58 -1.17 9.72
N SER A 45 -2.10 -2.14 8.94
CA SER A 45 -2.15 -2.08 7.47
C SER A 45 -3.59 -1.94 6.93
N LEU A 46 -4.60 -2.43 7.66
CA LEU A 46 -6.01 -2.28 7.29
C LEU A 46 -6.49 -0.82 7.28
N LEU A 47 -5.80 0.11 7.96
CA LEU A 47 -6.13 1.54 7.93
C LEU A 47 -6.01 2.15 6.52
N VAL A 48 -5.29 1.50 5.62
CA VAL A 48 -5.18 1.90 4.21
C VAL A 48 -6.56 2.00 3.55
N TYR A 49 -7.47 1.06 3.81
CA TYR A 49 -8.79 1.01 3.18
C TYR A 49 -9.74 2.15 3.58
N PRO A 50 -9.96 2.46 4.88
CA PRO A 50 -10.77 3.62 5.25
C PRO A 50 -10.14 4.95 4.78
N ILE A 51 -8.81 5.05 4.70
CA ILE A 51 -8.16 6.24 4.13
C ILE A 51 -8.49 6.37 2.63
N PHE A 52 -8.42 5.30 1.85
CA PHE A 52 -8.87 5.31 0.45
C PHE A 52 -10.34 5.71 0.34
N GLY A 53 -11.22 5.14 1.18
CA GLY A 53 -12.63 5.51 1.25
C GLY A 53 -12.83 7.01 1.51
N PHE A 54 -12.11 7.55 2.49
CA PHE A 54 -12.13 8.98 2.80
C PHE A 54 -11.71 9.85 1.61
N ILE A 55 -10.65 9.48 0.88
CA ILE A 55 -10.18 10.21 -0.32
C ILE A 55 -11.27 10.30 -1.39
N PHE A 56 -12.10 9.27 -1.56
CA PHE A 56 -13.25 9.31 -2.47
C PHE A 56 -14.38 10.19 -1.96
N LEU A 57 -14.67 10.15 -0.66
CA LEU A 57 -15.74 10.94 -0.05
C LEU A 57 -15.47 12.44 -0.13
N VAL A 58 -14.21 12.87 0.01
CA VAL A 58 -13.82 14.29 -0.03
C VAL A 58 -13.46 14.78 -1.44
N ASN A 59 -14.07 14.22 -2.48
CA ASN A 59 -13.72 14.46 -3.90
C ASN A 59 -13.65 15.95 -4.32
N LYS A 60 -14.48 16.83 -3.74
CA LYS A 60 -14.52 18.28 -4.02
C LYS A 60 -13.46 19.09 -3.25
N LYS A 61 -12.96 18.57 -2.13
CA LYS A 61 -12.00 19.27 -1.26
C LYS A 61 -10.58 18.79 -1.58
N LEU A 62 -9.99 19.29 -2.67
CA LEU A 62 -8.74 18.75 -3.22
C LEU A 62 -7.58 18.73 -2.22
N TRP A 63 -7.42 19.74 -1.37
CA TRP A 63 -6.37 19.73 -0.33
C TRP A 63 -6.58 18.68 0.76
N PHE A 64 -7.84 18.32 1.09
CA PHE A 64 -8.10 17.20 1.99
C PHE A 64 -7.71 15.87 1.34
N ARG A 65 -7.90 15.73 0.03
CA ARG A 65 -7.42 14.55 -0.72
C ARG A 65 -5.90 14.48 -0.73
N VAL A 66 -5.22 15.60 -0.92
CA VAL A 66 -3.76 15.69 -0.84
C VAL A 66 -3.28 15.26 0.55
N ALA A 67 -3.85 15.81 1.63
CA ALA A 67 -3.47 15.47 2.99
C ALA A 67 -3.68 13.98 3.29
N ALA A 68 -4.85 13.42 2.96
CA ALA A 68 -5.14 12.00 3.17
C ALA A 68 -4.21 11.09 2.34
N MET A 69 -3.92 11.47 1.09
CA MET A 69 -2.98 10.74 0.24
C MET A 69 -1.54 10.83 0.75
N ALA A 70 -1.14 11.96 1.33
CA ALA A 70 0.17 12.13 1.94
C ALA A 70 0.32 11.25 3.19
N ILE A 71 -0.71 11.22 4.05
CA ILE A 71 -0.76 10.32 5.21
C ILE A 71 -0.62 8.87 4.74
N LEU A 72 -1.40 8.47 3.73
CA LEU A 72 -1.34 7.11 3.17
C LEU A 72 0.06 6.75 2.64
N PHE A 73 0.65 7.66 1.85
CA PHE A 73 1.98 7.48 1.28
C PHE A 73 3.05 7.33 2.37
N LEU A 74 3.04 8.24 3.36
CA LEU A 74 4.00 8.20 4.47
C LEU A 74 3.83 6.94 5.31
N PHE A 75 2.59 6.61 5.69
CA PHE A 75 2.27 5.41 6.44
C PHE A 75 2.78 4.14 5.75
N SER A 76 2.45 3.95 4.47
CA SER A 76 2.89 2.78 3.70
C SER A 76 4.40 2.74 3.48
N THR A 77 5.01 3.89 3.20
CA THR A 77 6.47 3.98 2.99
C THR A 77 7.23 3.65 4.27
N THR A 78 6.81 4.20 5.41
CA THR A 78 7.39 3.89 6.72
C THR A 78 7.24 2.41 7.04
N ALA A 79 6.07 1.80 6.78
CA ALA A 79 5.87 0.36 6.97
C ALA A 79 6.87 -0.47 6.16
N HIS A 80 7.06 -0.17 4.87
CA HIS A 80 8.00 -0.90 4.00
C HIS A 80 9.48 -0.71 4.34
N ILE A 81 9.84 0.39 5.02
CA ILE A 81 11.22 0.65 5.41
C ILE A 81 11.56 -0.05 6.73
N PHE A 82 10.66 0.02 7.71
CA PHE A 82 10.99 -0.37 9.09
C PHE A 82 10.37 -1.68 9.55
N PHE A 83 9.23 -2.09 8.98
CA PHE A 83 8.48 -3.25 9.45
C PHE A 83 8.44 -4.39 8.43
N GLU A 84 8.44 -4.08 7.13
CA GLU A 84 8.45 -5.09 6.07
C GLU A 84 9.54 -4.79 5.03
N PRO A 85 10.82 -4.95 5.40
CA PRO A 85 11.94 -4.76 4.48
C PRO A 85 11.81 -5.67 3.23
N MET A 86 12.26 -5.17 2.09
CA MET A 86 12.23 -5.92 0.82
C MET A 86 12.99 -7.26 0.89
N LYS A 87 14.02 -7.33 1.73
CA LYS A 87 14.78 -8.57 1.95
C LYS A 87 13.88 -9.66 2.53
N ASP A 88 13.11 -9.32 3.56
CA ASP A 88 12.24 -10.27 4.26
C ASP A 88 11.15 -10.76 3.30
N LYS A 89 10.60 -9.85 2.49
CA LYS A 89 9.62 -10.16 1.44
C LYS A 89 10.09 -11.24 0.47
N PHE A 90 11.35 -11.12 0.01
CA PHE A 90 11.97 -12.08 -0.89
C PHE A 90 12.25 -13.39 -0.16
N GLN A 91 12.86 -13.29 1.02
CA GLN A 91 13.32 -14.43 1.79
C GLN A 91 12.17 -15.37 2.19
N THR A 92 11.02 -14.82 2.60
CA THR A 92 9.83 -15.62 2.93
C THR A 92 9.34 -16.44 1.75
N TRP A 93 9.24 -15.87 0.55
CA TRP A 93 8.81 -16.60 -0.65
C TRP A 93 9.86 -17.57 -1.16
N ALA A 94 11.15 -17.22 -1.08
CA ALA A 94 12.23 -18.02 -1.64
C ALA A 94 12.60 -19.21 -0.75
N TYR A 95 12.56 -19.03 0.57
CA TYR A 95 13.17 -19.95 1.53
C TYR A 95 12.33 -20.20 2.79
N GLY A 96 11.11 -19.66 2.87
CA GLY A 96 10.31 -19.68 4.08
C GLY A 96 10.64 -18.53 5.04
N SER A 97 9.76 -18.35 6.03
CA SER A 97 9.83 -17.21 6.93
C SER A 97 11.07 -17.31 7.84
N ASN A 98 11.77 -16.18 7.99
CA ASN A 98 12.90 -16.02 8.91
C ASN A 98 12.60 -15.03 10.05
N LEU A 99 11.34 -14.69 10.22
CA LEU A 99 10.86 -13.84 11.30
C LEU A 99 10.94 -14.55 12.63
N ALA A 100 11.39 -13.85 13.68
CA ALA A 100 11.67 -14.43 15.00
C ALA A 100 10.51 -15.28 15.59
N HIS A 101 9.26 -14.98 15.22
CA HIS A 101 8.07 -15.70 15.69
C HIS A 101 7.51 -16.74 14.69
N HIS A 102 8.09 -16.83 13.50
CA HIS A 102 7.67 -17.68 12.39
C HIS A 102 8.89 -18.33 11.70
N VAL A 103 9.98 -18.57 12.43
CA VAL A 103 11.23 -19.10 11.85
C VAL A 103 10.97 -20.51 11.33
N GLY A 104 11.22 -20.73 10.04
CA GLY A 104 11.05 -22.03 9.39
C GLY A 104 9.59 -22.37 9.04
N GLU A 105 8.63 -21.48 9.33
CA GLU A 105 7.26 -21.65 8.85
C GLU A 105 7.20 -21.40 7.34
N GLN A 106 6.47 -22.29 6.65
CA GLN A 106 6.19 -22.13 5.23
C GLN A 106 5.07 -21.10 5.02
N ASN A 107 5.01 -20.54 3.82
CA ASN A 107 3.88 -19.71 3.40
C ASN A 107 2.59 -20.55 3.27
N MET A 108 1.43 -19.91 3.12
CA MET A 108 0.12 -20.58 3.07
C MET A 108 -0.01 -21.62 1.96
N LEU A 109 0.84 -21.55 0.93
CA LEU A 109 0.81 -22.46 -0.22
C LEU A 109 1.77 -23.65 -0.06
N ASP A 110 2.53 -23.72 1.04
CA ASP A 110 3.57 -24.72 1.28
C ASP A 110 4.55 -24.84 0.08
N TYR A 111 4.81 -23.71 -0.58
CA TYR A 111 5.53 -23.64 -1.84
C TYR A 111 6.51 -22.46 -1.86
N ASN A 112 7.80 -22.76 -1.93
CA ASN A 112 8.86 -21.75 -1.96
C ASN A 112 9.46 -21.64 -3.36
N ALA A 113 9.57 -20.41 -3.87
CA ALA A 113 10.24 -20.13 -5.14
C ALA A 113 10.79 -18.70 -5.18
N GLU A 114 12.04 -18.55 -5.65
CA GLU A 114 12.70 -17.24 -5.75
C GLU A 114 11.94 -16.23 -6.61
N TRP A 115 11.32 -16.69 -7.70
CA TRP A 115 10.57 -15.82 -8.61
C TRP A 115 9.35 -15.19 -7.93
N LEU A 116 8.70 -15.87 -6.98
CA LEU A 116 7.63 -15.29 -6.16
C LEU A 116 8.17 -14.19 -5.26
N GLY A 117 9.37 -14.36 -4.71
CA GLY A 117 10.09 -13.33 -3.96
C GLY A 117 10.35 -12.08 -4.81
N VAL A 118 10.82 -12.26 -6.04
CA VAL A 118 11.00 -11.16 -7.00
C VAL A 118 9.67 -10.46 -7.31
N CYS A 119 8.61 -11.24 -7.60
CA CYS A 119 7.28 -10.69 -7.85
C CYS A 119 6.78 -9.84 -6.68
N SER A 120 6.98 -10.29 -5.43
CA SER A 120 6.56 -9.54 -4.26
C SER A 120 7.31 -8.21 -4.11
N ILE A 121 8.64 -8.19 -4.32
CA ILE A 121 9.41 -6.93 -4.34
C ILE A 121 8.86 -6.00 -5.41
N ILE A 122 8.62 -6.50 -6.63
CA ILE A 122 8.09 -5.69 -7.73
C ILE A 122 6.74 -5.08 -7.36
N ILE A 123 5.82 -5.86 -6.77
CA ILE A 123 4.51 -5.39 -6.32
C ILE A 123 4.67 -4.27 -5.28
N ALA A 124 5.53 -4.47 -4.27
CA ALA A 124 5.76 -3.49 -3.22
C ALA A 124 6.37 -2.18 -3.75
N VAL A 125 7.37 -2.27 -4.64
CA VAL A 125 8.00 -1.11 -5.29
C VAL A 125 7.00 -0.39 -6.19
N ALA A 126 6.24 -1.12 -7.01
CA ALA A 126 5.20 -0.57 -7.88
C ALA A 126 4.14 0.17 -7.07
N LEU A 127 3.69 -0.40 -5.95
CA LEU A 127 2.76 0.26 -5.05
C LEU A 127 3.32 1.58 -4.51
N SER A 128 4.54 1.58 -3.96
CA SER A 128 5.19 2.81 -3.46
C SER A 128 5.31 3.90 -4.54
N LEU A 129 5.72 3.52 -5.75
CA LEU A 129 5.84 4.45 -6.88
C LEU A 129 4.48 5.02 -7.28
N VAL A 130 3.46 4.18 -7.42
CA VAL A 130 2.12 4.62 -7.82
C VAL A 130 1.49 5.50 -6.73
N LEU A 131 1.67 5.20 -5.44
CA LEU A 131 1.22 6.08 -4.35
C LEU A 131 1.89 7.46 -4.43
N SER A 132 3.21 7.50 -4.66
CA SER A 132 3.95 8.76 -4.85
C SER A 132 3.44 9.58 -6.05
N ILE A 133 3.28 8.94 -7.20
CA ILE A 133 2.75 9.58 -8.42
C ILE A 133 1.31 10.08 -8.20
N THR A 134 0.48 9.30 -7.50
CA THR A 134 -0.90 9.69 -7.16
C THR A 134 -0.93 10.93 -6.28
N LEU A 135 -0.08 10.99 -5.24
CA LEU A 135 0.07 12.17 -4.39
C LEU A 135 0.47 13.41 -5.20
N LEU A 136 1.50 13.29 -6.03
CA LEU A 136 1.96 14.39 -6.90
C LEU A 136 0.86 14.84 -7.88
N SER A 137 0.05 13.90 -8.38
CA SER A 137 -1.09 14.20 -9.27
C SER A 137 -2.17 14.99 -8.53
N PHE A 138 -2.51 14.64 -7.28
CA PHE A 138 -3.46 15.43 -6.48
C PHE A 138 -2.94 16.82 -6.13
N ILE A 139 -1.64 16.97 -5.84
CA ILE A 139 -1.04 18.30 -5.60
C ILE A 139 -1.19 19.18 -6.85
N LYS A 140 -0.92 18.62 -8.04
CA LYS A 140 -1.10 19.34 -9.31
C LYS A 140 -2.55 19.76 -9.54
N ASP A 141 -3.51 18.87 -9.29
CA ASP A 141 -4.93 19.18 -9.44
C ASP A 141 -5.38 20.28 -8.46
N ALA A 142 -4.96 20.20 -7.19
CA ALA A 142 -5.29 21.18 -6.16
C ALA A 142 -4.77 22.59 -6.52
N ARG A 143 -3.50 22.68 -6.96
CA ARG A 143 -2.89 23.95 -7.39
C ARG A 143 -3.58 24.52 -8.62
N LYS A 144 -3.92 23.68 -9.61
CA LYS A 144 -4.64 24.12 -10.81
C LYS A 144 -5.99 24.72 -10.46
N GLN A 145 -6.73 24.10 -9.54
CA GLN A 145 -8.03 24.62 -9.10
C GLN A 145 -7.89 25.98 -8.39
N GLN A 146 -6.90 26.15 -7.53
CA GLN A 146 -6.66 27.43 -6.85
C GLN A 146 -6.35 28.56 -7.84
N LEU A 147 -5.53 28.31 -8.85
CA LEU A 147 -5.22 29.31 -9.88
C LEU A 147 -6.46 29.76 -10.65
N ILE A 148 -7.37 28.82 -10.96
CA ILE A 148 -8.65 29.15 -11.62
C ILE A 148 -9.53 30.01 -10.72
N ILE A 149 -9.53 29.75 -9.40
CA ILE A 149 -10.32 30.54 -8.43
C ILE A 149 -9.75 31.96 -8.26
N ILE A 150 -8.43 32.12 -8.31
CA ILE A 150 -7.77 33.44 -8.14
C ILE A 150 -7.95 34.33 -9.38
N ASN A 151 -8.00 33.73 -10.58
CA ASN A 151 -8.04 34.45 -11.85
C ASN A 151 -9.47 34.75 -12.37
N ASN A 152 -10.50 34.29 -11.65
CA ASN A 152 -11.92 34.55 -11.94
C ASN A 152 -12.52 35.44 -10.85
#